data_AF-A0A7C6ZTT0-F1
#
_entry.id   AF-A0A7C6ZTT0-F1
#
_cell.length_a   1.000
_cell.length_b   1.000
_cell.length_c   1.000
_cell.angle_alpha   90.00
_cell.angle_beta   90.00
_cell.angle_gamma   90.00
#
_symmetry.space_group_name_H-M   'P 1'
#
loop_
_entity.id
_entity.type
_entity.pdbx_description
1 polymer ?
#
loop_
_entity_poly.entity_id
_entity_poly.type
_entity_poly.pdbx_seq_one_letter_code
_entity_poly.pdbx_strand_id
1 'polypeptide(L)'
;MLAALQRISSLPGITPGANSILQIPAESPLDNQYVAAVPVIFAANGRMANVTMFSIDFDETCLLFDPVDADHNQIPDNITFNVSNQFIQSVAFDAGDSDSELDIMIADYTQPYAVLPDGVLLTMRLAAICQAPPDAPITAPVRFSLAPAPSLSTGAGSELRVDWLDGSVLITANPAAPTPAPTATATPGPTTTPTPGTIPPPTPGTIPPTPNANDPDVDGIMSREEGASDWDGDGIPNYLDADDDNDGIPTLLEGVGDVDGGGVPNFLDLDSNGNDISDTVEAGDDPLHPVDRDGNGIYDFLDIPYKLHLPLIVREWSSTPIDNPPVENREHG
;
A
#
# COMPACT_ATOMS: atom_id res chain seq x y z
N MET A 1 22.80 21.77 16.01
CA MET A 1 23.53 21.00 14.98
C MET A 1 24.63 20.24 15.71
N LEU A 2 24.65 18.90 15.61
CA LEU A 2 25.33 17.93 16.50
C LEU A 2 24.60 17.58 17.81
N ALA A 3 23.55 16.76 17.72
CA ALA A 3 23.14 15.83 18.78
C ALA A 3 22.07 14.86 18.23
N ALA A 4 22.41 14.02 17.26
CA ALA A 4 21.52 12.94 16.78
C ALA A 4 22.27 11.72 16.21
N LEU A 5 23.56 11.56 16.51
CA LEU A 5 24.31 10.33 16.17
C LEU A 5 24.93 9.74 17.43
N GLN A 6 24.10 9.17 18.32
CA GLN A 6 24.64 8.37 19.41
C GLN A 6 23.62 7.43 20.07
N ARG A 7 22.95 6.58 19.28
CA ARG A 7 22.37 5.32 19.77
C ARG A 7 22.41 4.23 18.69
N ILE A 8 23.56 4.03 18.04
CA ILE A 8 23.85 2.71 17.48
C ILE A 8 24.29 1.87 18.68
N SER A 9 23.35 1.11 19.25
CA SER A 9 23.64 0.11 20.26
C SER A 9 24.77 -0.78 19.77
N SER A 10 25.87 -0.81 20.52
CA SER A 10 27.00 -1.70 20.30
C SER A 10 26.51 -3.14 20.16
N LEU A 11 26.74 -3.73 18.98
CA LEU A 11 26.54 -5.15 18.71
C LEU A 11 27.19 -5.99 19.82
N PRO A 12 26.53 -7.03 20.35
CA PRO A 12 27.14 -7.99 21.25
C PRO A 12 28.36 -8.64 20.58
N GLY A 13 29.41 -8.90 21.37
CA GLY A 13 30.71 -9.35 20.90
C GLY A 13 30.65 -10.53 19.92
N ILE A 14 31.42 -10.41 18.83
CA ILE A 14 31.62 -11.43 17.80
C ILE A 14 32.09 -12.72 18.48
N THR A 15 31.21 -13.71 18.52
CA THR A 15 31.56 -15.08 18.93
C THR A 15 31.85 -15.87 17.65
N PRO A 16 33.09 -16.34 17.41
CA PRO A 16 33.39 -17.15 16.24
C PRO A 16 32.48 -18.40 16.20
N GLY A 17 31.69 -18.53 15.13
CA GLY A 17 30.69 -19.59 14.97
C GLY A 17 29.23 -19.14 15.12
N ALA A 18 28.98 -17.89 15.51
CA ALA A 18 27.63 -17.30 15.49
C ALA A 18 27.06 -17.25 14.06
N ASN A 19 25.74 -17.26 13.94
CA ASN A 19 25.06 -17.01 12.67
C ASN A 19 25.29 -15.56 12.24
N SER A 20 25.19 -15.27 10.94
CA SER A 20 25.13 -13.88 10.49
C SER A 20 23.82 -13.25 10.98
N ILE A 21 23.77 -11.92 11.12
CA ILE A 21 22.59 -11.22 11.64
C ILE A 21 22.15 -10.15 10.65
N LEU A 22 20.85 -10.08 10.35
CA LEU A 22 20.19 -8.93 9.77
C LEU A 22 19.36 -8.21 10.83
N GLN A 23 19.41 -6.88 10.87
CA GLN A 23 18.75 -6.12 11.93
C GLN A 23 18.16 -4.83 11.38
N ILE A 24 16.93 -4.54 11.83
CA ILE A 24 16.32 -3.22 11.74
C ILE A 24 16.37 -2.59 13.15
N PRO A 25 16.87 -1.35 13.33
CA PRO A 25 16.87 -0.71 14.63
C PRO A 25 15.46 -0.50 15.19
N ALA A 26 15.33 -0.67 16.50
CA ALA A 26 14.13 -0.26 17.21
C ALA A 26 14.08 1.28 17.31
N GLU A 27 12.88 1.85 17.19
CA GLU A 27 12.58 3.26 17.43
C GLU A 27 13.38 4.22 16.52
N SER A 28 13.47 3.90 15.22
CA SER A 28 14.02 4.83 14.22
C SER A 28 13.27 6.18 14.29
N PRO A 29 13.98 7.31 14.48
CA PRO A 29 13.33 8.60 14.71
C PRO A 29 12.87 9.24 13.39
N LEU A 30 11.80 10.04 13.47
CA LEU A 30 11.37 10.92 12.39
C LEU A 30 12.27 12.16 12.29
N ASP A 31 12.47 12.63 11.05
CA ASP A 31 13.07 13.92 10.76
C ASP A 31 12.04 15.08 10.81
N ASN A 32 12.47 16.28 10.46
CA ASN A 32 11.59 17.47 10.46
C ASN A 32 10.54 17.45 9.35
N GLN A 33 10.63 16.52 8.40
CA GLN A 33 9.65 16.31 7.33
C GLN A 33 8.73 15.13 7.65
N TYR A 34 8.76 14.61 8.88
CA TYR A 34 7.97 13.45 9.28
C TYR A 34 8.35 12.17 8.51
N VAL A 35 9.62 12.04 8.13
CA VAL A 35 10.15 10.85 7.45
C VAL A 35 11.19 10.16 8.33
N ALA A 36 11.08 8.85 8.49
CA ALA A 36 12.08 8.03 9.17
C ALA A 36 13.05 7.43 8.14
N ALA A 37 14.35 7.52 8.43
CA ALA A 37 15.37 6.74 7.73
C ALA A 37 15.62 5.43 8.50
N VAL A 38 15.20 4.31 7.91
CA VAL A 38 15.24 2.98 8.52
C VAL A 38 16.36 2.17 7.87
N PRO A 39 17.50 1.93 8.55
CA PRO A 39 18.60 1.17 7.98
C PRO A 39 18.42 -0.34 8.22
N VAL A 40 18.76 -1.15 7.22
CA VAL A 40 18.97 -2.59 7.38
C VAL A 40 20.45 -2.84 7.62
N ILE A 41 20.78 -3.37 8.79
CA ILE A 41 22.16 -3.58 9.25
C ILE A 41 22.50 -5.06 9.17
N PHE A 42 23.64 -5.37 8.55
CA PHE A 42 24.19 -6.70 8.45
C PHE A 42 25.42 -6.87 9.34
N ALA A 43 25.49 -8.00 10.04
CA ALA A 43 26.68 -8.49 10.72
C ALA A 43 27.04 -9.87 10.18
N ALA A 44 28.15 -9.97 9.46
CA ALA A 44 28.65 -11.18 8.84
C ALA A 44 29.07 -12.23 9.88
N ASN A 45 29.53 -11.80 11.06
CA ASN A 45 30.07 -12.65 12.12
C ASN A 45 31.16 -13.62 11.62
N GLY A 46 31.99 -13.14 10.68
CA GLY A 46 33.10 -13.89 10.09
C GLY A 46 32.72 -14.86 8.97
N ARG A 47 31.44 -14.86 8.53
CA ARG A 47 30.97 -15.65 7.38
C ARG A 47 31.05 -14.82 6.11
N MET A 48 31.49 -15.44 5.01
CA MET A 48 31.54 -14.79 3.71
C MET A 48 30.23 -15.05 2.97
N ALA A 49 29.38 -14.05 2.85
CA ALA A 49 28.18 -14.10 2.04
C ALA A 49 28.27 -13.06 0.92
N ASN A 50 27.65 -13.35 -0.21
CA ASN A 50 27.63 -12.47 -1.38
C ASN A 50 26.24 -12.38 -2.03
N VAL A 51 25.28 -13.14 -1.51
CA VAL A 51 23.88 -13.08 -1.90
C VAL A 51 23.05 -13.04 -0.63
N THR A 52 22.10 -12.12 -0.56
CA THR A 52 21.07 -12.07 0.47
C THR A 52 19.73 -11.73 -0.18
N MET A 53 18.67 -12.37 0.30
CA MET A 53 17.29 -12.04 -0.05
C MET A 53 16.49 -11.97 1.25
N PHE A 54 15.63 -10.97 1.38
CA PHE A 54 14.77 -10.80 2.54
C PHE A 54 13.63 -9.87 2.18
N SER A 55 12.53 -10.02 2.91
CA SER A 55 11.38 -9.16 2.76
C SER A 55 11.10 -8.38 4.03
N ILE A 56 10.56 -7.18 3.88
CA ILE A 56 10.23 -6.26 4.96
C ILE A 56 8.73 -5.98 4.94
N ASP A 57 8.14 -5.99 6.12
CA ASP A 57 6.76 -5.66 6.45
C ASP A 57 6.76 -4.48 7.42
N PHE A 58 5.91 -3.48 7.25
CA PHE A 58 5.78 -2.30 8.09
C PHE A 58 4.32 -1.99 8.42
N ASP A 59 4.10 -1.11 9.38
CA ASP A 59 2.73 -0.75 9.78
C ASP A 59 2.15 0.33 8.86
N GLU A 60 1.48 -0.09 7.80
CA GLU A 60 0.81 0.78 6.82
C GLU A 60 -0.29 1.66 7.40
N THR A 61 -0.80 1.38 8.61
CA THR A 61 -1.73 2.28 9.30
C THR A 61 -1.05 3.56 9.78
N CYS A 62 0.28 3.54 9.86
CA CYS A 62 1.10 4.59 10.46
C CYS A 62 2.27 5.04 9.60
N LEU A 63 2.74 4.22 8.67
CA LEU A 63 3.90 4.44 7.83
C LEU A 63 3.50 4.29 6.35
N LEU A 64 4.08 5.13 5.51
CA LEU A 64 3.88 5.10 4.07
C LEU A 64 5.23 5.00 3.37
N PHE A 65 5.34 4.05 2.45
CA PHE A 65 6.44 3.96 1.51
C PHE A 65 6.07 4.66 0.20
N ASP A 66 7.01 5.37 -0.39
CA ASP A 66 6.85 6.02 -1.70
C ASP A 66 7.60 5.18 -2.74
N PRO A 67 6.88 4.48 -3.64
CA PRO A 67 7.50 3.60 -4.62
C PRO A 67 8.02 4.33 -5.86
N VAL A 68 7.94 5.66 -5.91
CA VAL A 68 8.39 6.44 -7.07
C VAL A 68 9.87 6.15 -7.39
N ASP A 69 10.10 5.75 -8.63
CA ASP A 69 11.42 5.58 -9.26
C ASP A 69 11.56 6.66 -10.34
N ALA A 70 11.97 7.87 -9.98
CA ALA A 70 11.99 9.00 -10.91
C ALA A 70 13.12 8.92 -11.94
N ASP A 71 14.19 8.17 -11.65
CA ASP A 71 15.32 7.98 -12.57
C ASP A 71 15.20 6.71 -13.43
N HIS A 72 14.13 5.92 -13.24
CA HIS A 72 13.79 4.68 -13.94
C HIS A 72 14.89 3.63 -13.85
N ASN A 73 15.58 3.56 -12.71
CA ASN A 73 16.65 2.59 -12.48
C ASN A 73 16.16 1.25 -11.91
N GLN A 74 14.83 1.10 -11.74
CA GLN A 74 14.13 -0.05 -11.14
C GLN A 74 14.32 -0.18 -9.62
N ILE A 75 14.74 0.89 -8.95
CA ILE A 75 14.85 0.99 -7.50
C ILE A 75 14.13 2.28 -7.09
N PRO A 76 13.11 2.21 -6.20
CA PRO A 76 12.46 3.41 -5.70
C PRO A 76 13.46 4.41 -5.07
N ASP A 77 13.26 5.70 -5.32
CA ASP A 77 14.16 6.78 -4.87
C ASP A 77 14.29 6.85 -3.35
N ASN A 78 13.28 6.33 -2.63
CA ASN A 78 13.29 6.25 -1.17
C ASN A 78 14.11 5.08 -0.60
N ILE A 79 14.76 4.28 -1.46
CA ILE A 79 15.72 3.25 -1.06
C ILE A 79 17.11 3.64 -1.53
N THR A 80 18.05 3.64 -0.59
CA THR A 80 19.47 3.83 -0.89
C THR A 80 20.26 2.62 -0.44
N PHE A 81 20.85 1.89 -1.39
CA PHE A 81 21.79 0.82 -1.10
C PHE A 81 23.18 1.37 -0.76
N ASN A 82 23.83 0.73 0.22
CA ASN A 82 25.19 1.03 0.67
C ASN A 82 26.11 -0.18 0.47
N VAL A 83 26.01 -0.77 -0.73
CA VAL A 83 26.91 -1.82 -1.21
C VAL A 83 27.67 -1.33 -2.44
N SER A 84 28.77 -1.99 -2.78
CA SER A 84 29.50 -1.67 -4.00
C SER A 84 28.64 -1.96 -5.24
N ASN A 85 28.83 -1.17 -6.29
CA ASN A 85 28.21 -1.34 -7.61
C ASN A 85 28.46 -2.71 -8.30
N GLN A 86 29.32 -3.56 -7.75
CA GLN A 86 29.48 -4.95 -8.19
C GLN A 86 28.29 -5.83 -7.78
N PHE A 87 27.51 -5.43 -6.78
CA PHE A 87 26.29 -6.12 -6.41
C PHE A 87 25.13 -5.68 -7.29
N ILE A 88 24.44 -6.67 -7.85
CA ILE A 88 23.10 -6.53 -8.38
C ILE A 88 22.17 -6.27 -7.20
N GLN A 89 21.31 -5.26 -7.36
CA GLN A 89 20.34 -4.82 -6.36
C GLN A 89 18.97 -4.89 -7.03
N SER A 90 17.99 -5.38 -6.30
CA SER A 90 16.59 -5.39 -6.73
C SER A 90 15.73 -5.07 -5.54
N VAL A 91 14.69 -4.29 -5.78
CA VAL A 91 13.58 -4.07 -4.86
C VAL A 91 12.31 -4.32 -5.65
N ALA A 92 11.41 -5.13 -5.11
CA ALA A 92 10.01 -5.10 -5.50
C ALA A 92 9.21 -4.55 -4.31
N PHE A 93 8.28 -3.65 -4.59
CA PHE A 93 7.33 -3.13 -3.61
C PHE A 93 5.94 -3.58 -4.04
N ASP A 94 5.18 -4.12 -3.10
CA ASP A 94 3.81 -4.57 -3.29
C ASP A 94 2.97 -4.13 -2.08
N ALA A 95 2.24 -3.02 -2.21
CA ALA A 95 1.39 -2.47 -1.14
C ALA A 95 0.19 -3.38 -0.80
N GLY A 96 -0.11 -4.41 -1.61
CA GLY A 96 -1.19 -5.36 -1.39
C GLY A 96 -0.73 -6.67 -0.72
N ASP A 97 0.58 -6.83 -0.50
CA ASP A 97 1.12 -8.02 0.15
C ASP A 97 0.98 -7.93 1.68
N SER A 98 -0.04 -8.60 2.20
CA SER A 98 -0.35 -8.66 3.64
C SER A 98 0.73 -9.28 4.53
N ASP A 99 1.78 -9.89 3.95
CA ASP A 99 2.91 -10.40 4.72
C ASP A 99 4.29 -9.93 4.25
N SER A 100 4.44 -9.20 3.15
CA SER A 100 5.74 -8.67 2.66
C SER A 100 5.62 -7.50 1.66
N GLU A 101 5.63 -6.28 2.16
CA GLU A 101 5.48 -5.11 1.29
C GLU A 101 6.72 -4.80 0.45
N LEU A 102 7.92 -5.18 0.91
CA LEU A 102 9.19 -4.94 0.22
C LEU A 102 10.03 -6.20 0.10
N ASP A 103 10.26 -6.67 -1.12
CA ASP A 103 11.19 -7.74 -1.44
C ASP A 103 12.54 -7.17 -1.86
N ILE A 104 13.60 -7.53 -1.15
CA ILE A 104 14.96 -7.08 -1.45
C ILE A 104 15.86 -8.24 -1.83
N MET A 105 16.63 -8.03 -2.89
CA MET A 105 17.73 -8.90 -3.28
C MET A 105 19.02 -8.10 -3.47
N ILE A 106 20.11 -8.57 -2.85
CA ILE A 106 21.46 -8.06 -3.07
C ILE A 106 22.36 -9.25 -3.41
N ALA A 107 22.95 -9.26 -4.59
CA ALA A 107 23.68 -10.42 -5.08
C ALA A 107 24.89 -10.06 -5.95
N ASP A 108 25.99 -10.78 -5.78
CA ASP A 108 27.10 -10.78 -6.75
C ASP A 108 27.34 -12.20 -7.30
N TYR A 109 27.22 -12.33 -8.61
CA TYR A 109 27.45 -13.59 -9.34
C TYR A 109 28.75 -13.59 -10.16
N THR A 110 29.53 -12.51 -10.11
CA THR A 110 30.76 -12.36 -10.89
C THR A 110 31.99 -12.75 -10.07
N GLN A 111 32.83 -13.63 -10.62
CA GLN A 111 34.08 -14.02 -9.95
C GLN A 111 35.20 -13.01 -10.25
N PRO A 112 36.02 -12.62 -9.25
CA PRO A 112 35.99 -13.07 -7.86
C PRO A 112 34.82 -12.46 -7.07
N TYR A 113 34.09 -13.30 -6.32
CA TYR A 113 32.92 -12.86 -5.57
C TYR A 113 33.27 -11.80 -4.53
N ALA A 114 32.54 -10.69 -4.55
CA ALA A 114 32.49 -9.70 -3.51
C ALA A 114 31.92 -10.30 -2.21
N VAL A 115 32.23 -9.68 -1.08
CA VAL A 115 31.66 -10.05 0.22
C VAL A 115 30.75 -8.93 0.69
N LEU A 116 29.54 -9.28 1.15
CA LEU A 116 28.61 -8.33 1.77
C LEU A 116 29.30 -7.63 2.95
N PRO A 117 29.31 -6.29 2.99
CA PRO A 117 30.00 -5.55 4.04
C PRO A 117 29.25 -5.61 5.37
N ASP A 118 29.99 -5.69 6.49
CA ASP A 118 29.41 -5.39 7.80
C ASP A 118 28.91 -3.93 7.85
N GLY A 119 27.75 -3.71 8.47
CA GLY A 119 27.13 -2.39 8.61
C GLY A 119 25.83 -2.24 7.82
N VAL A 120 25.49 -1.01 7.44
CA VAL A 120 24.23 -0.72 6.73
C VAL A 120 24.33 -1.24 5.28
N LEU A 121 23.42 -2.13 4.90
CA LEU A 121 23.29 -2.63 3.53
C LEU A 121 22.40 -1.74 2.67
N LEU A 122 21.29 -1.26 3.24
CA LEU A 122 20.41 -0.29 2.62
C LEU A 122 19.73 0.59 3.69
N THR A 123 19.21 1.72 3.25
CA THR A 123 18.33 2.58 4.04
C THR A 123 17.04 2.80 3.26
N MET A 124 15.90 2.52 3.87
CA MET A 124 14.57 2.83 3.34
C MET A 124 14.00 4.06 4.06
N ARG A 125 13.27 4.90 3.35
CA ARG A 125 12.59 6.07 3.90
C ARG A 125 11.09 5.80 3.99
N LEU A 126 10.53 5.92 5.20
CA LEU A 126 9.10 5.76 5.48
C LEU A 126 8.53 7.07 6.03
N ALA A 127 7.49 7.59 5.41
CA ALA A 127 6.77 8.76 5.90
C ALA A 127 5.77 8.35 6.99
N ALA A 128 5.72 9.06 8.11
CA ALA A 128 4.69 8.81 9.11
C ALA A 128 3.40 9.51 8.72
N ILE A 129 2.31 8.75 8.60
CA ILE A 129 0.97 9.23 8.24
C ILE A 129 0.00 9.27 9.42
N CYS A 130 0.31 8.58 10.52
CA CYS A 130 -0.49 8.67 11.74
C CYS A 130 -0.01 9.79 12.69
N GLN A 131 -0.94 10.36 13.46
CA GLN A 131 -0.64 11.40 14.43
C GLN A 131 -0.57 10.84 15.85
N ALA A 132 0.62 10.88 16.46
CA ALA A 132 0.80 10.51 17.86
C ALA A 132 0.28 11.61 18.82
N PRO A 133 -0.47 11.26 19.87
CA PRO A 133 -0.83 12.20 20.93
C PRO A 133 0.41 12.74 21.70
N PRO A 134 0.35 13.96 22.28
CA PRO A 134 1.46 14.59 23.00
C PRO A 134 2.14 13.74 24.07
N ASP A 135 1.36 12.91 24.78
CA ASP A 135 1.83 12.09 25.90
C ASP A 135 1.81 10.58 25.58
N ALA A 136 1.58 10.20 24.31
CA ALA A 136 1.49 8.82 23.88
C ALA A 136 2.17 8.62 22.53
N PRO A 137 3.51 8.47 22.48
CA PRO A 137 4.21 8.16 21.24
C PRO A 137 3.77 6.80 20.69
N ILE A 138 3.70 6.69 19.37
CA ILE A 138 3.36 5.46 18.67
C ILE A 138 4.66 4.79 18.22
N THR A 139 4.75 3.47 18.41
CA THR A 139 5.84 2.64 17.90
C THR A 139 5.29 1.79 16.76
N ALA A 140 5.48 2.26 15.53
CA ALA A 140 5.03 1.58 14.32
C ALA A 140 6.05 0.48 13.94
N PRO A 141 5.69 -0.82 13.95
CA PRO A 141 6.61 -1.90 13.64
C PRO A 141 7.15 -1.83 12.21
N VAL A 142 8.41 -2.28 12.04
CA VAL A 142 9.05 -2.58 10.75
C VAL A 142 9.85 -3.87 10.94
N ARG A 143 9.45 -4.94 10.27
CA ARG A 143 9.85 -6.32 10.58
C ARG A 143 10.36 -7.04 9.35
N PHE A 144 11.14 -8.08 9.57
CA PHE A 144 11.41 -9.02 8.50
C PHE A 144 10.21 -9.96 8.33
N SER A 145 9.79 -10.14 7.10
CA SER A 145 8.75 -11.09 6.71
C SER A 145 9.29 -12.52 6.60
N LEU A 146 8.38 -13.48 6.50
CA LEU A 146 8.68 -14.88 6.17
C LEU A 146 8.44 -15.21 4.68
N ALA A 147 8.02 -14.24 3.87
CA ALA A 147 7.60 -14.42 2.49
C ALA A 147 8.40 -13.55 1.47
N PRO A 148 9.68 -13.83 1.20
CA PRO A 148 10.55 -14.81 1.84
C PRO A 148 11.23 -14.35 3.13
N ALA A 149 11.46 -15.33 4.01
CA ALA A 149 12.31 -15.17 5.18
C ALA A 149 13.74 -14.75 4.78
N PRO A 150 14.44 -13.97 5.63
CA PRO A 150 15.81 -13.61 5.36
C PRO A 150 16.69 -14.83 5.09
N SER A 151 17.44 -14.77 4.00
CA SER A 151 18.31 -15.84 3.54
C SER A 151 19.65 -15.27 3.09
N LEU A 152 20.73 -16.01 3.34
CA LEU A 152 22.07 -15.69 2.84
C LEU A 152 22.69 -16.88 2.15
N SER A 153 23.48 -16.63 1.12
CA SER A 153 24.28 -17.67 0.48
C SER A 153 25.65 -17.18 0.03
N THR A 154 26.49 -18.15 -0.29
CA THR A 154 27.82 -17.96 -0.87
C THR A 154 27.76 -18.03 -2.39
N GLY A 155 28.76 -17.51 -3.10
CA GLY A 155 28.79 -17.54 -4.58
C GLY A 155 28.90 -18.94 -5.17
N ALA A 156 29.21 -19.94 -4.32
CA ALA A 156 29.17 -21.36 -4.65
C ALA A 156 27.78 -22.00 -4.45
N GLY A 157 26.75 -21.21 -4.10
CA GLY A 157 25.37 -21.66 -3.89
C GLY A 157 25.11 -22.34 -2.53
N SER A 158 26.06 -22.29 -1.59
CA SER A 158 25.84 -22.81 -0.24
C SER A 158 25.06 -21.80 0.60
N GLU A 159 23.91 -22.21 1.14
CA GLU A 159 23.10 -21.42 2.06
C GLU A 159 23.78 -21.27 3.43
N LEU A 160 23.64 -20.08 4.01
CA LEU A 160 24.18 -19.70 5.31
C LEU A 160 23.02 -19.39 6.25
N ARG A 161 23.14 -19.85 7.50
CA ARG A 161 22.18 -19.50 8.55
C ARG A 161 22.30 -18.02 8.88
N VAL A 162 21.15 -17.37 8.95
CA VAL A 162 20.98 -15.98 9.37
C VAL A 162 19.95 -15.93 10.49
N ASP A 163 20.26 -15.15 11.52
CA ASP A 163 19.28 -14.72 12.52
C ASP A 163 18.85 -13.29 12.17
N TRP A 164 17.66 -12.88 12.57
CA TRP A 164 17.23 -11.50 12.35
C TRP A 164 16.55 -10.87 13.56
N LEU A 165 16.60 -9.55 13.58
CA LEU A 165 16.06 -8.69 14.63
C LEU A 165 15.17 -7.63 14.00
N ASP A 166 13.87 -7.70 14.33
CA ASP A 166 12.88 -6.71 13.91
C ASP A 166 13.11 -5.35 14.57
N GLY A 167 12.55 -4.31 13.95
CA GLY A 167 12.64 -2.94 14.40
C GLY A 167 11.31 -2.21 14.40
N SER A 168 11.41 -0.89 14.45
CA SER A 168 10.24 0.00 14.46
C SER A 168 10.63 1.44 14.16
N VAL A 169 9.63 2.25 13.81
CA VAL A 169 9.70 3.71 13.75
C VAL A 169 9.02 4.29 14.99
N LEU A 170 9.65 5.30 15.59
CA LEU A 170 9.07 6.04 16.71
C LEU A 170 8.41 7.32 16.21
N ILE A 171 7.08 7.36 16.31
CA ILE A 171 6.25 8.50 15.94
C ILE A 171 5.91 9.26 17.21
N THR A 172 6.43 10.49 17.32
CA THR A 172 6.13 11.39 18.43
C THR A 172 5.15 12.47 17.97
N ALA A 173 4.55 13.20 18.90
CA ALA A 173 3.61 14.26 18.55
C ALA A 173 4.30 15.35 17.73
N ASN A 174 3.61 15.79 16.67
CA ASN A 174 4.09 16.90 15.85
C ASN A 174 4.11 18.13 16.78
N PRO A 175 5.22 18.87 16.92
CA PRO A 175 5.19 20.12 17.64
C PRO A 175 4.20 21.06 16.94
N ALA A 176 2.96 21.09 17.45
CA ALA A 176 1.85 21.81 16.86
C ALA A 176 2.26 23.26 16.59
N ALA A 177 2.01 23.71 15.35
CA ALA A 177 1.90 25.13 15.07
C ALA A 177 0.91 25.75 16.08
N PRO A 178 1.20 26.94 16.64
CA PRO A 178 0.41 27.51 17.73
C PRO A 178 -1.06 27.69 17.33
N THR A 179 -1.96 27.11 18.12
CA THR A 179 -3.42 27.16 17.96
C THR A 179 -3.93 28.62 17.94
N PRO A 180 -4.70 29.06 16.92
CA PRO A 180 -5.41 30.34 16.98
C PRO A 180 -6.52 30.29 18.04
N ALA A 181 -6.66 31.37 18.81
CA ALA A 181 -7.66 31.48 19.87
C ALA A 181 -9.12 31.40 19.32
N PRO A 182 -10.06 30.80 20.08
CA PRO A 182 -11.44 30.62 19.61
C PRO A 182 -12.15 31.96 19.43
N THR A 183 -12.76 32.16 18.26
CA THR A 183 -13.67 33.28 17.98
C THR A 183 -15.12 32.78 18.09
N ALA A 184 -15.98 33.59 18.73
CA ALA A 184 -17.31 33.21 19.21
C ALA A 184 -18.34 32.89 18.11
N THR A 185 -19.23 31.98 18.48
CA THR A 185 -20.37 31.37 17.78
C THR A 185 -21.45 32.37 17.31
N ALA A 186 -22.05 32.12 16.15
CA ALA A 186 -23.35 32.67 15.75
C ALA A 186 -24.36 31.53 15.49
N THR A 187 -25.58 31.73 15.96
CA THR A 187 -26.72 30.80 15.95
C THR A 187 -27.44 30.77 14.58
N PRO A 188 -27.83 29.61 14.02
CA PRO A 188 -28.77 29.56 12.89
C PRO A 188 -30.24 29.44 13.33
N GLY A 189 -31.14 30.13 12.61
CA GLY A 189 -32.60 30.01 12.72
C GLY A 189 -33.19 28.89 11.83
N PRO A 190 -34.50 28.60 11.94
CA PRO A 190 -35.10 27.37 11.40
C PRO A 190 -35.67 27.49 9.98
N THR A 191 -36.21 26.36 9.47
CA THR A 191 -37.06 26.08 8.28
C THR A 191 -36.32 25.81 6.95
N THR A 192 -36.64 24.80 6.10
CA THR A 192 -37.70 23.75 5.98
C THR A 192 -37.15 22.56 5.16
N THR A 193 -37.55 21.34 5.51
CA THR A 193 -37.23 20.04 4.85
C THR A 193 -38.12 19.73 3.64
N PRO A 194 -37.57 19.31 2.48
CA PRO A 194 -38.18 18.32 1.60
C PRO A 194 -37.53 16.93 1.81
N THR A 195 -38.28 15.88 1.51
CA THR A 195 -38.04 14.48 1.88
C THR A 195 -36.96 13.82 1.01
N PRO A 196 -35.85 13.31 1.59
CA PRO A 196 -34.86 12.52 0.85
C PRO A 196 -35.32 11.09 0.60
N GLY A 197 -34.98 10.58 -0.58
CA GLY A 197 -34.82 9.16 -0.86
C GLY A 197 -33.82 8.52 0.11
N THR A 198 -33.85 7.21 0.19
CA THR A 198 -33.26 6.43 1.28
C THR A 198 -31.73 6.53 1.34
N ILE A 199 -31.24 7.37 2.24
CA ILE A 199 -29.85 7.41 2.73
C ILE A 199 -29.47 6.01 3.30
N PRO A 200 -28.46 5.31 2.76
CA PRO A 200 -27.90 4.13 3.42
C PRO A 200 -27.13 4.53 4.69
N PRO A 201 -27.07 3.68 5.72
CA PRO A 201 -26.57 4.06 7.04
C PRO A 201 -25.03 4.17 7.07
N PRO A 202 -24.46 5.12 7.84
CA PRO A 202 -23.02 5.20 8.05
C PRO A 202 -22.50 4.05 8.96
N THR A 203 -21.29 3.58 8.67
CA THR A 203 -20.54 2.60 9.50
C THR A 203 -19.87 3.31 10.70
N PRO A 204 -19.79 2.69 11.91
CA PRO A 204 -19.56 3.42 13.16
C PRO A 204 -18.10 3.85 13.40
N GLY A 205 -17.84 5.15 13.60
CA GLY A 205 -16.57 5.59 14.20
C GLY A 205 -16.35 7.10 14.30
N THR A 206 -16.87 7.90 13.38
CA THR A 206 -16.71 9.36 13.36
C THR A 206 -18.08 10.03 13.44
N ILE A 207 -18.14 11.20 14.09
CA ILE A 207 -19.34 12.04 14.04
C ILE A 207 -19.53 12.41 12.55
N PRO A 208 -20.69 12.14 11.94
CA PRO A 208 -20.95 12.55 10.56
C PRO A 208 -20.69 14.05 10.43
N PRO A 209 -20.03 14.54 9.36
CA PRO A 209 -20.06 15.97 9.09
C PRO A 209 -21.53 16.38 9.02
N THR A 210 -21.90 17.48 9.66
CA THR A 210 -23.24 18.02 9.45
C THR A 210 -23.30 18.64 8.06
N PRO A 211 -24.40 18.45 7.30
CA PRO A 211 -24.63 19.17 6.05
C PRO A 211 -24.29 20.64 6.21
N ASN A 212 -23.45 21.16 5.32
CA ASN A 212 -23.04 22.56 5.35
C ASN A 212 -23.04 23.16 3.94
N ALA A 213 -22.71 24.45 3.83
CA ALA A 213 -22.82 25.16 2.56
C ALA A 213 -21.79 24.74 1.51
N ASN A 214 -20.74 24.00 1.90
CA ASN A 214 -19.69 23.53 1.00
C ASN A 214 -19.79 22.04 0.67
N ASP A 215 -20.62 21.31 1.41
CA ASP A 215 -20.80 19.85 1.34
C ASP A 215 -22.20 19.54 1.97
N PRO A 216 -23.28 19.66 1.17
CA PRO A 216 -24.66 19.56 1.66
C PRO A 216 -25.25 18.15 1.66
N ASP A 217 -24.80 17.25 0.79
CA ASP A 217 -25.14 15.81 0.74
C ASP A 217 -24.28 14.99 1.72
N VAL A 218 -23.13 15.50 2.16
CA VAL A 218 -22.23 14.86 3.13
C VAL A 218 -21.60 13.61 2.54
N ASP A 219 -21.32 13.62 1.24
CA ASP A 219 -20.57 12.57 0.59
C ASP A 219 -19.06 12.72 0.85
N GLY A 220 -18.57 13.93 1.14
CA GLY A 220 -17.16 14.23 1.41
C GLY A 220 -16.39 14.87 0.26
N ILE A 221 -17.07 15.15 -0.86
CA ILE A 221 -16.60 15.99 -1.95
C ILE A 221 -17.20 17.40 -1.76
N MET A 222 -16.50 18.46 -2.19
CA MET A 222 -17.03 19.81 -2.03
C MET A 222 -17.93 20.18 -3.20
N SER A 223 -19.00 20.95 -2.96
CA SER A 223 -19.92 21.47 -3.99
C SER A 223 -19.26 22.24 -5.13
N ARG A 224 -18.02 22.71 -4.93
CA ARG A 224 -17.23 23.36 -5.97
C ARG A 224 -16.65 22.38 -6.99
N GLU A 225 -16.35 21.16 -6.55
CA GLU A 225 -15.81 20.06 -7.34
C GLU A 225 -16.93 19.38 -8.13
N GLU A 226 -18.08 19.10 -7.49
CA GLU A 226 -19.27 18.50 -8.14
C GLU A 226 -19.97 19.48 -9.09
N GLY A 227 -20.15 20.73 -8.65
CA GLY A 227 -20.84 21.76 -9.40
C GLY A 227 -22.36 21.63 -9.38
N ALA A 228 -23.04 22.52 -10.11
CA ALA A 228 -24.51 22.66 -10.10
C ALA A 228 -25.19 22.07 -11.34
N SER A 229 -24.49 21.18 -12.05
CA SER A 229 -25.06 20.38 -13.13
C SER A 229 -25.99 19.31 -12.54
N ASP A 230 -26.64 18.55 -13.43
CA ASP A 230 -27.51 17.42 -13.13
C ASP A 230 -27.14 16.39 -14.21
N TRP A 231 -26.18 15.52 -13.87
CA TRP A 231 -25.50 14.69 -14.85
C TRP A 231 -26.35 13.51 -15.30
N ASP A 232 -27.03 12.85 -14.37
CA ASP A 232 -27.90 11.70 -14.61
C ASP A 232 -29.33 12.12 -15.08
N GLY A 233 -29.72 13.38 -14.83
CA GLY A 233 -30.99 13.96 -15.25
C GLY A 233 -32.18 13.60 -14.36
N ASP A 234 -31.95 13.23 -13.10
CA ASP A 234 -33.04 12.87 -12.17
C ASP A 234 -33.74 14.09 -11.53
N GLY A 235 -33.12 15.28 -11.66
CA GLY A 235 -33.61 16.55 -11.15
C GLY A 235 -33.01 17.00 -9.81
N ILE A 236 -32.03 16.26 -9.27
CA ILE A 236 -31.16 16.63 -8.16
C ILE A 236 -29.83 17.15 -8.76
N PRO A 237 -29.41 18.38 -8.45
CA PRO A 237 -28.09 18.83 -8.87
C PRO A 237 -26.99 18.05 -8.16
N ASN A 238 -25.89 17.78 -8.86
CA ASN A 238 -24.73 17.02 -8.37
C ASN A 238 -24.30 17.34 -6.93
N TYR A 239 -24.05 18.61 -6.58
CA TYR A 239 -23.70 19.04 -5.21
C TYR A 239 -24.77 18.81 -4.10
N LEU A 240 -25.87 18.13 -4.43
CA LEU A 240 -26.94 17.69 -3.54
C LEU A 240 -27.26 16.21 -3.71
N ASP A 241 -26.53 15.50 -4.58
CA ASP A 241 -26.69 14.10 -4.90
C ASP A 241 -25.52 13.30 -4.29
N ALA A 242 -25.80 12.10 -3.82
CA ALA A 242 -24.77 11.23 -3.22
C ALA A 242 -24.29 10.14 -4.20
N ASP A 243 -24.84 10.12 -5.41
CA ASP A 243 -24.59 9.19 -6.52
C ASP A 243 -24.84 9.96 -7.83
N ASP A 244 -23.84 10.74 -8.23
CA ASP A 244 -23.94 11.83 -9.21
C ASP A 244 -24.28 11.39 -10.64
N ASP A 245 -23.97 10.14 -11.00
CA ASP A 245 -24.28 9.54 -12.29
C ASP A 245 -25.29 8.37 -12.22
N ASN A 246 -25.72 8.03 -11.00
CA ASN A 246 -26.81 7.10 -10.66
C ASN A 246 -26.58 5.69 -11.18
N ASP A 247 -25.31 5.28 -11.15
CA ASP A 247 -24.88 3.94 -11.48
C ASP A 247 -25.05 2.99 -10.27
N GLY A 248 -25.16 3.56 -9.06
CA GLY A 248 -25.37 2.85 -7.79
C GLY A 248 -24.14 2.78 -6.91
N ILE A 249 -22.99 3.29 -7.35
CA ILE A 249 -21.77 3.50 -6.56
C ILE A 249 -21.82 4.92 -5.99
N PRO A 250 -21.60 5.13 -4.68
CA PRO A 250 -21.58 6.48 -4.12
C PRO A 250 -20.45 7.36 -4.67
N THR A 251 -20.74 8.63 -4.92
CA THR A 251 -19.80 9.69 -5.38
C THR A 251 -18.50 9.71 -4.55
N LEU A 252 -18.60 9.48 -3.23
CA LEU A 252 -17.46 9.36 -2.32
C LEU A 252 -16.48 8.23 -2.69
N LEU A 253 -16.99 7.07 -3.11
CA LEU A 253 -16.18 5.90 -3.43
C LEU A 253 -15.50 6.04 -4.80
N GLU A 254 -16.12 6.76 -5.74
CA GLU A 254 -15.58 7.04 -7.07
C GLU A 254 -14.51 8.13 -7.05
N GLY A 255 -14.78 9.18 -6.27
CA GLY A 255 -13.87 10.29 -6.02
C GLY A 255 -13.70 11.24 -7.20
N VAL A 256 -13.01 12.36 -6.97
CA VAL A 256 -12.82 13.45 -7.94
C VAL A 256 -11.74 13.19 -9.01
N GLY A 257 -11.28 11.94 -9.13
CA GLY A 257 -10.25 11.53 -10.09
C GLY A 257 -10.76 11.58 -11.54
N ASP A 258 -9.85 11.33 -12.48
CA ASP A 258 -10.13 11.09 -13.90
C ASP A 258 -9.09 10.05 -14.32
N VAL A 259 -9.38 8.79 -14.00
CA VAL A 259 -8.35 7.74 -13.99
C VAL A 259 -8.00 7.29 -15.41
N ASP A 260 -8.95 7.27 -16.35
CA ASP A 260 -8.69 6.99 -17.76
C ASP A 260 -8.13 8.20 -18.55
N GLY A 261 -8.25 9.42 -18.00
CA GLY A 261 -7.81 10.66 -18.63
C GLY A 261 -8.73 11.14 -19.77
N GLY A 262 -9.99 10.70 -19.79
CA GLY A 262 -11.02 11.02 -20.76
C GLY A 262 -11.58 12.44 -20.61
N GLY A 263 -11.34 13.09 -19.46
CA GLY A 263 -11.81 14.44 -19.15
C GLY A 263 -13.20 14.49 -18.53
N VAL A 264 -13.74 13.33 -18.14
CA VAL A 264 -14.93 13.19 -17.29
C VAL A 264 -14.42 12.68 -15.93
N PRO A 265 -14.72 13.34 -14.81
CA PRO A 265 -14.35 12.82 -13.50
C PRO A 265 -15.03 11.48 -13.20
N ASN A 266 -14.39 10.62 -12.41
CA ASN A 266 -14.88 9.27 -12.11
C ASN A 266 -16.33 9.27 -11.60
N PHE A 267 -16.68 10.16 -10.65
CA PHE A 267 -18.05 10.30 -10.13
C PHE A 267 -19.11 10.77 -11.15
N LEU A 268 -18.72 10.96 -12.41
CA LEU A 268 -19.58 11.30 -13.54
C LEU A 268 -19.36 10.34 -14.72
N ASP A 269 -18.53 9.31 -14.57
CA ASP A 269 -18.14 8.41 -15.64
C ASP A 269 -18.60 6.98 -15.35
N LEU A 270 -19.47 6.45 -16.22
CA LEU A 270 -20.02 5.10 -16.10
C LEU A 270 -19.01 3.99 -16.44
N ASP A 271 -17.78 4.34 -16.87
CA ASP A 271 -16.63 3.45 -17.16
C ASP A 271 -15.33 4.18 -16.77
N SER A 272 -15.15 4.43 -15.46
CA SER A 272 -14.10 5.30 -14.91
C SER A 272 -12.68 4.90 -15.34
N ASN A 273 -12.37 3.60 -15.39
CA ASN A 273 -11.05 3.10 -15.80
C ASN A 273 -10.87 2.96 -17.33
N GLY A 274 -11.94 3.21 -18.12
CA GLY A 274 -11.94 3.20 -19.57
C GLY A 274 -11.64 1.83 -20.19
N ASN A 275 -12.04 0.74 -19.54
CA ASN A 275 -11.71 -0.63 -19.97
C ASN A 275 -12.82 -1.32 -20.82
N ASP A 276 -13.89 -0.59 -21.16
CA ASP A 276 -15.12 -1.03 -21.85
C ASP A 276 -16.08 -1.87 -20.99
N ILE A 277 -16.01 -1.78 -19.66
CA ILE A 277 -16.91 -2.48 -18.73
C ILE A 277 -17.39 -1.47 -17.70
N SER A 278 -18.71 -1.36 -17.56
CA SER A 278 -19.29 -0.32 -16.71
C SER A 278 -18.95 -0.52 -15.24
N ASP A 279 -18.78 0.57 -14.52
CA ASP A 279 -18.42 0.61 -13.11
C ASP A 279 -19.37 -0.25 -12.26
N THR A 280 -20.68 -0.12 -12.47
CA THR A 280 -21.72 -1.01 -11.87
C THR A 280 -21.43 -2.52 -11.95
N VAL A 281 -20.81 -3.00 -13.03
CA VAL A 281 -20.49 -4.41 -13.22
C VAL A 281 -19.21 -4.78 -12.48
N GLU A 282 -18.25 -3.87 -12.44
CA GLU A 282 -16.96 -4.06 -11.79
C GLU A 282 -17.08 -3.96 -10.26
N ALA A 283 -17.90 -3.04 -9.75
CA ALA A 283 -18.23 -2.91 -8.33
C ALA A 283 -18.92 -4.16 -7.74
N GLY A 284 -19.61 -4.95 -8.57
CA GLY A 284 -20.20 -6.22 -8.18
C GLY A 284 -21.56 -6.11 -7.46
N ASP A 285 -21.90 -7.12 -6.65
CA ASP A 285 -23.24 -7.25 -6.05
C ASP A 285 -23.52 -6.27 -4.88
N ASP A 286 -22.48 -5.65 -4.31
CA ASP A 286 -22.58 -4.71 -3.18
C ASP A 286 -21.78 -3.42 -3.47
N PRO A 287 -22.40 -2.40 -4.09
CA PRO A 287 -21.72 -1.14 -4.42
C PRO A 287 -21.23 -0.31 -3.22
N LEU A 288 -21.66 -0.62 -1.98
CA LEU A 288 -21.11 0.02 -0.78
C LEU A 288 -19.82 -0.65 -0.28
N HIS A 289 -19.51 -1.83 -0.83
CA HIS A 289 -18.25 -2.54 -0.63
C HIS A 289 -17.76 -3.08 -1.98
N PRO A 290 -17.39 -2.19 -2.92
CA PRO A 290 -17.07 -2.59 -4.28
C PRO A 290 -15.94 -3.62 -4.34
N VAL A 291 -15.94 -4.43 -5.40
CA VAL A 291 -14.88 -5.41 -5.61
C VAL A 291 -13.54 -4.70 -5.81
N ASP A 292 -12.59 -5.09 -4.98
CA ASP A 292 -11.16 -4.87 -5.17
C ASP A 292 -10.56 -6.27 -5.36
N ARG A 293 -10.40 -6.69 -6.62
CA ARG A 293 -10.10 -8.08 -6.97
C ARG A 293 -8.65 -8.44 -6.76
N ASP A 294 -7.74 -7.51 -7.02
CA ASP A 294 -6.32 -7.69 -6.81
C ASP A 294 -5.86 -7.19 -5.43
N GLY A 295 -6.75 -6.55 -4.67
CA GLY A 295 -6.52 -6.16 -3.28
C GLY A 295 -5.67 -4.91 -3.14
N ASN A 296 -5.54 -4.10 -4.21
CA ASN A 296 -4.63 -2.96 -4.27
C ASN A 296 -5.23 -1.68 -3.65
N GLY A 297 -6.44 -1.76 -3.08
CA GLY A 297 -7.15 -0.65 -2.44
C GLY A 297 -7.78 0.33 -3.43
N ILE A 298 -7.59 0.13 -4.73
CA ILE A 298 -8.31 0.77 -5.82
C ILE A 298 -9.38 -0.22 -6.24
N TYR A 299 -10.65 0.17 -6.16
CA TYR A 299 -11.72 -0.71 -6.62
C TYR A 299 -11.59 -0.98 -8.11
N ASP A 300 -12.05 -2.15 -8.56
CA ASP A 300 -11.90 -2.60 -9.95
C ASP A 300 -12.32 -1.53 -10.97
N PHE A 301 -13.41 -0.81 -10.70
CA PHE A 301 -13.94 0.25 -11.57
C PHE A 301 -13.01 1.47 -11.70
N LEU A 302 -12.05 1.65 -10.79
CA LEU A 302 -11.01 2.69 -10.83
C LEU A 302 -9.63 2.18 -11.26
N ASP A 303 -9.50 0.89 -11.60
CA ASP A 303 -8.20 0.23 -11.75
C ASP A 303 -7.84 -0.14 -13.21
N ILE A 304 -7.05 0.72 -13.88
CA ILE A 304 -6.60 0.58 -15.28
C ILE A 304 -5.79 -0.70 -15.61
N PRO A 305 -4.89 -1.24 -14.76
CA PRO A 305 -4.20 -2.50 -15.06
C PRO A 305 -5.15 -3.69 -15.24
N TYR A 306 -6.40 -3.59 -14.82
CA TYR A 306 -7.37 -4.65 -15.04
C TYR A 306 -8.07 -4.53 -16.40
N LYS A 307 -7.40 -5.02 -17.45
CA LYS A 307 -8.18 -5.53 -18.59
C LYS A 307 -8.88 -6.79 -18.14
N LEU A 308 -10.18 -6.73 -17.92
CA LEU A 308 -11.04 -7.91 -17.83
C LEU A 308 -10.72 -8.86 -18.99
N HIS A 309 -9.97 -9.93 -18.71
CA HIS A 309 -10.16 -11.18 -19.42
C HIS A 309 -11.31 -11.91 -18.75
N LEU A 310 -12.53 -11.37 -18.81
CA LEU A 310 -13.68 -12.24 -18.67
C LEU A 310 -13.97 -12.86 -20.04
N PRO A 311 -14.01 -14.19 -20.16
CA PRO A 311 -15.13 -14.77 -20.84
C PRO A 311 -16.31 -14.73 -19.85
N LEU A 312 -17.13 -13.69 -19.95
CA LEU A 312 -18.49 -13.73 -19.44
C LEU A 312 -19.21 -14.90 -20.12
N ILE A 313 -19.42 -15.97 -19.35
CA ILE A 313 -20.41 -17.03 -19.47
C ILE A 313 -20.97 -17.27 -20.88
N VAL A 314 -20.53 -18.37 -21.51
CA VAL A 314 -21.47 -19.27 -22.18
C VAL A 314 -21.40 -20.62 -21.47
N ARG A 315 -22.26 -20.79 -20.46
CA ARG A 315 -22.79 -22.11 -20.11
C ARG A 315 -23.61 -22.58 -21.31
N GLU A 316 -23.01 -23.38 -22.19
CA GLU A 316 -23.78 -24.35 -22.96
C GLU A 316 -23.27 -25.77 -22.68
N TRP A 317 -24.26 -26.62 -22.44
CA TRP A 317 -24.13 -28.03 -22.16
C TRP A 317 -23.33 -28.76 -23.23
N SER A 318 -22.36 -29.57 -22.83
CA SER A 318 -22.10 -30.83 -23.52
C SER A 318 -21.46 -31.82 -22.55
N SER A 319 -22.31 -32.64 -21.96
CA SER A 319 -21.98 -33.90 -21.34
C SER A 319 -21.24 -34.83 -22.31
N THR A 320 -19.96 -35.09 -22.06
CA THR A 320 -19.35 -36.37 -22.46
C THR A 320 -18.46 -36.87 -21.32
N PRO A 321 -18.74 -38.04 -20.73
CA PRO A 321 -17.85 -38.70 -19.79
C PRO A 321 -16.54 -39.07 -20.50
N ILE A 322 -15.42 -38.89 -19.81
CA ILE A 322 -14.14 -39.47 -20.22
C ILE A 322 -14.30 -41.01 -20.09
N ASP A 323 -14.56 -41.67 -21.22
CA ASP A 323 -14.50 -43.12 -21.31
C ASP A 323 -13.03 -43.57 -21.22
N ASN A 324 -12.73 -44.31 -20.16
CA ASN A 324 -11.54 -45.14 -20.05
C ASN A 324 -11.46 -46.09 -21.27
N PRO A 325 -10.34 -46.19 -22.00
CA PRO A 325 -10.20 -47.27 -22.96
C PRO A 325 -10.02 -48.60 -22.22
N PRO A 326 -10.63 -49.70 -22.68
CA PRO A 326 -10.57 -50.98 -22.00
C PRO A 326 -9.21 -51.64 -22.20
N VAL A 327 -8.73 -52.26 -21.13
CA VAL A 327 -7.69 -53.29 -21.16
C VAL A 327 -8.23 -54.46 -21.98
N GLU A 328 -7.62 -54.78 -23.13
CA GLU A 328 -7.76 -56.12 -23.72
C GLU A 328 -6.39 -56.72 -24.02
N ASN A 329 -6.05 -57.73 -23.22
CA ASN A 329 -5.07 -58.74 -23.55
C ASN A 329 -5.56 -59.55 -24.76
N ARG A 330 -4.71 -59.75 -25.78
CA ARG A 330 -4.68 -61.06 -26.45
C ARG A 330 -3.35 -61.35 -27.14
N GLU A 331 -2.89 -62.57 -26.88
CA GLU A 331 -1.70 -63.23 -27.37
C GLU A 331 -1.77 -63.61 -28.87
N HIS A 332 -0.59 -64.00 -29.37
CA HIS A 332 -0.31 -64.94 -30.46
C HIS A 332 -0.47 -64.49 -31.92
N GLY A 333 0.67 -64.48 -32.61
CA GLY A 333 0.87 -64.45 -34.05
C GLY A 333 2.37 -64.43 -34.38
#